data_AF-A0A1I6HQR4-F1
#
_entry.id   AF-A0A1I6HQR4-F1
#
_cell.length_a   1.000
_cell.length_b   1.000
_cell.length_c   1.000
_cell.angle_alpha   90.00
_cell.angle_beta   90.00
_cell.angle_gamma   90.00
#
_symmetry.space_group_name_H-M   'P 1'
#
loop_
_entity.id
_entity.type
_entity.pdbx_description
1 polymer ?
#
loop_
_entity_poly.entity_id
_entity_poly.type
_entity_poly.pdbx_seq_one_letter_code
_entity_poly.pdbx_strand_id
1 'polypeptide(L)'
;MAESMDYSTEAQVRRISADFARRRARMFLAFACVEGPVLLGAIVVVYVLKLVDPQFGVWILLAVALLSGLCLSALVISHARAEQQAIRDVGGTPFPPSGGPTF
;
A
#
# COMPACT_ATOMS: atom_id res chain seq x y z
N MET A 1 30.97 21.95 6.07
CA MET A 1 30.50 21.43 4.77
C MET A 1 29.80 20.06 4.89
N ALA A 2 30.20 19.19 5.85
CA ALA A 2 29.48 17.95 6.15
C ALA A 2 28.07 18.15 6.73
N GLU A 3 27.91 19.09 7.67
CA GLU A 3 26.64 19.35 8.37
C GLU A 3 25.48 19.80 7.45
N SER A 4 25.78 20.56 6.39
CA SER A 4 24.79 20.93 5.36
C SER A 4 24.37 19.76 4.48
N MET A 5 25.22 18.74 4.34
CA MET A 5 24.97 17.56 3.52
C MET A 5 24.08 16.56 4.24
N ASP A 6 24.29 16.38 5.55
CA ASP A 6 23.42 15.57 6.42
C ASP A 6 22.00 16.15 6.47
N TYR A 7 21.87 17.48 6.65
CA TYR A 7 20.57 18.16 6.63
C TYR A 7 19.84 18.02 5.28
N SER A 8 20.55 18.12 4.17
CA SER A 8 19.98 17.92 2.84
C SER A 8 19.48 16.48 2.63
N THR A 9 20.22 15.51 3.15
CA THR A 9 19.90 14.08 3.05
C THR A 9 18.67 13.73 3.88
N GLU A 10 18.60 14.19 5.12
CA GLU A 10 17.42 13.99 5.98
C GLU A 10 16.16 14.66 5.41
N ALA A 11 16.30 15.89 4.88
CA ALA A 11 15.20 16.58 4.24
C ALA A 11 14.70 15.84 2.99
N GLN A 12 15.61 15.23 2.21
CA GLN A 12 15.27 14.43 1.04
C GLN A 12 14.58 13.12 1.43
N VAL A 13 15.09 12.40 2.43
CA VAL A 13 14.45 11.18 2.98
C VAL A 13 13.04 11.47 3.52
N ARG A 14 12.85 12.60 4.20
CA ARG A 14 11.53 13.01 4.73
C ARG A 14 10.51 13.34 3.64
N ARG A 15 10.95 13.92 2.52
CA ARG A 15 10.08 14.16 1.35
C ARG A 15 9.69 12.84 0.68
N ILE A 16 10.65 11.94 0.51
CA ILE A 16 10.45 10.62 -0.08
C ILE A 16 9.43 9.81 0.74
N SER A 17 9.58 9.75 2.07
CA SER A 17 8.64 9.02 2.93
C SER A 17 7.24 9.63 2.94
N ALA A 18 7.12 10.96 2.86
CA ALA A 18 5.82 11.63 2.74
C ALA A 18 5.08 11.29 1.42
N ASP A 19 5.81 11.16 0.32
CA ASP A 19 5.24 10.76 -0.97
C ASP A 19 4.81 9.29 -0.97
N PHE A 20 5.57 8.39 -0.34
CA PHE A 20 5.17 7.01 -0.14
C PHE A 20 3.94 6.86 0.76
N ALA A 21 3.86 7.65 1.84
CA ALA A 21 2.67 7.67 2.70
C ALA A 21 1.41 8.11 1.94
N ARG A 22 1.52 9.13 1.07
CA ARG A 22 0.41 9.57 0.21
C ARG A 22 -0.02 8.51 -0.80
N ARG A 23 0.93 7.79 -1.42
CA ARG A 23 0.63 6.66 -2.33
C ARG A 23 -0.06 5.52 -1.59
N ARG A 24 0.41 5.18 -0.40
CA ARG A 24 -0.17 4.14 0.46
C ARG A 24 -1.61 4.48 0.86
N ALA A 25 -1.88 5.75 1.23
CA ALA A 25 -3.23 6.21 1.56
C ALA A 25 -4.21 6.09 0.38
N ARG A 26 -3.80 6.43 -0.84
CA ARG A 26 -4.65 6.26 -2.03
C ARG A 26 -4.97 4.80 -2.33
N MET A 27 -4.02 3.90 -2.10
CA MET A 27 -4.27 2.45 -2.25
C MET A 27 -5.23 1.92 -1.20
N PHE A 28 -5.09 2.30 0.07
CA PHE A 28 -6.07 1.93 1.09
C PHE A 28 -7.46 2.44 0.74
N LEU A 29 -7.55 3.67 0.23
CA LEU A 29 -8.82 4.24 -0.23
C LEU A 29 -9.42 3.43 -1.39
N ALA A 30 -8.61 3.12 -2.42
CA ALA A 30 -9.05 2.33 -3.57
C ALA A 30 -9.47 0.91 -3.16
N PHE A 31 -8.69 0.28 -2.27
CA PHE A 31 -9.01 -1.01 -1.70
C PHE A 31 -10.34 -0.96 -0.93
N ALA A 32 -10.51 0.00 -0.02
CA ALA A 32 -11.75 0.16 0.73
C ALA A 32 -12.97 0.42 -0.18
N CYS A 33 -12.80 1.21 -1.25
CA CYS A 33 -13.84 1.47 -2.23
C CYS A 33 -14.29 0.21 -3.00
N VAL A 34 -13.41 -0.77 -3.20
CA VAL A 34 -13.75 -2.04 -3.88
C VAL A 34 -14.23 -3.09 -2.89
N GLU A 35 -13.51 -3.23 -1.78
CA GLU A 35 -13.74 -4.27 -0.78
C GLU A 35 -15.02 -4.02 0.02
N GLY A 36 -15.33 -2.77 0.33
CA GLY A 36 -16.58 -2.39 1.02
C GLY A 36 -17.84 -2.89 0.29
N PRO A 37 -18.03 -2.58 -1.01
CA PRO A 37 -19.13 -3.12 -1.80
C PRO A 37 -19.12 -4.65 -1.94
N VAL A 38 -17.93 -5.26 -2.07
CA VAL A 38 -17.80 -6.73 -2.16
C VAL A 38 -18.28 -7.39 -0.87
N LEU A 39 -17.85 -6.88 0.29
CA LEU A 39 -18.27 -7.40 1.60
C LEU A 39 -19.76 -7.17 1.83
N LEU A 40 -20.26 -5.98 1.50
CA LEU A 40 -21.69 -5.65 1.59
C LEU A 40 -22.52 -6.59 0.69
N GLY A 41 -22.08 -6.82 -0.54
CA GLY A 41 -22.72 -7.76 -1.47
C GLY A 41 -22.75 -9.18 -0.91
N ALA A 42 -21.64 -9.66 -0.35
CA ALA A 42 -21.58 -10.97 0.28
C ALA A 42 -22.57 -11.09 1.46
N ILE A 43 -22.69 -10.06 2.30
CA ILE A 43 -23.66 -10.01 3.40
C ILE A 43 -25.10 -10.08 2.86
N VAL A 44 -25.42 -9.31 1.81
CA VAL A 44 -26.76 -9.31 1.21
C VAL A 44 -27.10 -10.69 0.62
N VAL A 45 -26.16 -11.32 -0.08
CA VAL A 45 -26.36 -12.66 -0.67
C VAL A 45 -26.63 -13.71 0.40
N VAL A 46 -25.85 -13.70 1.50
CA VAL A 46 -25.98 -14.68 2.58
C VAL A 46 -27.24 -14.44 3.41
N TYR A 47 -27.45 -13.21 3.89
CA TYR A 47 -28.43 -12.95 4.94
C TYR A 47 -29.77 -12.41 4.44
N VAL A 48 -29.77 -11.62 3.35
CA VAL A 48 -30.99 -10.98 2.84
C VAL A 48 -31.66 -11.87 1.81
N LEU A 49 -30.88 -12.38 0.84
CA LEU A 49 -31.41 -13.24 -0.21
C LEU A 49 -31.54 -14.71 0.23
N LYS A 50 -30.95 -15.09 1.38
CA LYS A 50 -30.90 -16.48 1.89
C LYS A 50 -30.46 -17.48 0.82
N LEU A 51 -29.60 -17.06 -0.12
CA LEU A 51 -29.12 -17.92 -1.19
C LEU A 51 -28.17 -19.01 -0.66
N VAL A 52 -27.61 -18.78 0.53
CA VAL A 52 -26.67 -19.67 1.20
C VAL A 52 -27.14 -19.86 2.63
N ASP A 53 -27.04 -21.09 3.12
CA ASP A 53 -27.34 -21.41 4.50
C ASP A 53 -26.42 -20.60 5.44
N PRO A 54 -26.96 -19.89 6.45
CA PRO A 54 -26.19 -18.96 7.28
C PRO A 54 -24.98 -19.61 7.96
N GLN A 55 -25.01 -20.92 8.23
CA GLN A 55 -23.87 -21.64 8.78
C GLN A 55 -22.68 -21.69 7.82
N PHE A 56 -22.92 -21.83 6.50
CA PHE A 56 -21.88 -21.77 5.48
C PHE A 56 -21.53 -20.33 5.10
N GLY A 57 -22.50 -19.41 5.14
CA GLY A 57 -22.28 -18.00 4.82
C GLY A 57 -21.24 -17.31 5.72
N VAL A 58 -21.19 -17.68 7.00
CA VAL A 58 -20.16 -17.19 7.94
C VAL A 58 -18.76 -17.60 7.49
N TRP A 59 -18.57 -18.85 7.05
CA TRP A 59 -17.27 -19.32 6.55
C TRP A 59 -16.84 -18.61 5.27
N ILE A 60 -17.79 -18.31 4.37
CA ILE A 60 -17.52 -17.53 3.16
C ILE A 60 -17.07 -16.11 3.52
N LEU A 61 -17.78 -15.44 4.43
CA LEU A 61 -17.41 -14.09 4.88
C LEU A 61 -16.04 -14.08 5.57
N LEU A 62 -15.74 -15.09 6.39
CA LEU A 62 -14.44 -15.27 7.02
C LEU A 62 -13.33 -15.45 5.98
N ALA A 63 -13.57 -16.27 4.94
CA ALA A 63 -12.60 -16.51 3.87
C ALA A 63 -12.34 -15.25 3.04
N VAL A 64 -13.39 -14.47 2.72
CA VAL A 64 -13.26 -13.19 2.00
C VAL A 64 -12.43 -12.19 2.83
N ALA A 65 -12.75 -12.03 4.12
CA ALA A 65 -12.00 -11.14 5.01
C ALA A 65 -10.53 -11.54 5.16
N LEU A 66 -10.24 -12.85 5.23
CA LEU A 66 -8.87 -13.35 5.28
C LEU A 66 -8.11 -13.08 3.98
N LEU A 67 -8.74 -13.34 2.82
CA LEU A 67 -8.14 -13.10 1.51
C LEU A 67 -7.85 -11.61 1.28
N SER A 68 -8.78 -10.74 1.69
CA SER A 68 -8.61 -9.31 1.52
C SER A 68 -7.56 -8.74 2.48
N GLY A 69 -7.52 -9.20 3.73
CA GLY A 69 -6.46 -8.88 4.68
C GLY A 69 -5.08 -9.36 4.22
N LEU A 70 -5.00 -10.55 3.61
CA LEU A 70 -3.76 -11.08 3.03
C LEU A 70 -3.30 -10.25 1.83
N CYS A 71 -4.23 -9.92 0.91
CA CYS A 71 -3.95 -9.06 -0.24
C CYS A 71 -3.42 -7.69 0.20
N LEU A 72 -4.06 -7.07 1.19
CA LEU A 72 -3.64 -5.80 1.76
C LEU A 72 -2.24 -5.88 2.39
N SER A 73 -1.97 -6.96 3.12
CA SER A 73 -0.66 -7.20 3.73
C SER A 73 0.43 -7.37 2.67
N ALA A 74 0.16 -8.12 1.61
CA ALA A 74 1.10 -8.32 0.51
C ALA A 74 1.42 -6.99 -0.21
N LEU A 75 0.39 -6.18 -0.49
CA LEU A 75 0.55 -4.86 -1.11
C LEU A 75 1.36 -3.91 -0.23
N VAL A 76 1.08 -3.88 1.07
CA VAL A 76 1.86 -3.07 2.03
C VAL A 76 3.33 -3.49 2.03
N ILE A 77 3.61 -4.80 2.05
CA ILE A 77 4.98 -5.32 2.06
C ILE A 77 5.70 -5.02 0.74
N SER A 78 5.03 -5.14 -0.41
CA SER A 78 5.65 -4.81 -1.70
C SER A 78 6.05 -3.34 -1.79
N HIS A 79 5.23 -2.44 -1.23
CA HIS A 79 5.56 -1.01 -1.18
C HIS A 79 6.68 -0.69 -0.19
N ALA A 80 6.66 -1.29 0.99
CA ALA A 80 7.74 -1.11 1.97
C ALA A 80 9.09 -1.58 1.41
N ARG A 81 9.11 -2.69 0.67
CA ARG A 81 10.32 -3.19 -0.01
C ARG A 81 10.79 -2.24 -1.11
N ALA A 82 9.87 -1.70 -1.92
CA ALA A 82 10.21 -0.72 -2.96
C ALA A 82 10.77 0.59 -2.38
N GLU A 83 10.21 1.06 -1.26
CA GLU A 83 10.73 2.23 -0.53
C GLU A 83 12.14 1.98 0.02
N GLN A 84 12.37 0.80 0.63
CA GLN A 84 13.70 0.42 1.13
C GLN A 84 14.74 0.28 0.01
N GLN A 85 14.35 -0.23 -1.16
CA GLN A 85 15.23 -0.31 -2.33
C GLN A 85 15.59 1.09 -2.85
N ALA A 86 14.62 1.98 -3.01
CA ALA A 86 14.86 3.34 -3.46
C ALA A 86 15.76 4.14 -2.50
N ILE A 87 15.59 3.98 -1.19
CA ILE A 87 16.45 4.61 -0.19
C ILE A 87 17.87 4.02 -0.24
N ARG A 88 18.01 2.70 -0.45
CA ARG A 88 19.32 2.03 -0.57
C ARG A 88 20.09 2.49 -1.80
N ASP A 89 19.42 2.70 -2.93
CA ASP A 89 20.04 3.14 -4.17
C ASP A 89 20.56 4.59 -4.07
N VAL A 90 19.86 5.45 -3.32
CA VAL A 90 20.30 6.83 -3.01
C VAL A 90 21.40 6.85 -1.95
N GLY A 91 21.31 6.00 -0.92
CA GLY A 91 22.34 5.90 0.14
C GLY A 91 23.65 5.23 -0.31
N GLY A 92 23.64 4.52 -1.45
CA GLY A 92 24.79 3.79 -1.99
C GLY A 92 25.57 4.52 -3.10
N THR A 93 25.09 5.66 -3.61
CA THR A 93 25.74 6.39 -4.71
C THR A 93 26.18 7.80 -4.27
N PRO A 94 27.50 8.11 -4.24
CA PRO A 94 28.01 9.43 -3.82
C PRO A 94 27.73 10.61 -4.76
N PHE A 95 26.97 10.43 -5.85
CA PHE A 95 26.76 11.46 -6.87
C PHE A 95 25.32 11.47 -7.39
N PRO A 96 24.72 12.64 -7.63
CA PRO A 96 23.35 12.73 -8.11
C PRO A 96 23.24 12.16 -9.54
N PRO A 97 22.12 11.52 -9.89
CA PRO A 97 21.83 11.23 -11.29
C PRO A 97 21.64 12.57 -12.00
N SER A 98 22.66 13.01 -12.72
CA SER A 98 22.61 14.12 -13.67
C SER A 98 21.77 13.71 -14.89
N GLY A 99 20.46 13.55 -14.67
CA GLY A 99 19.48 13.47 -15.74
C GLY A 99 19.15 14.88 -16.23
N GLY A 100 20.07 15.50 -16.98
CA GLY A 100 19.76 16.68 -17.78
C GLY A 100 18.69 16.34 -18.84
N PRO A 101 17.85 17.31 -19.24
CA PRO A 101 16.78 17.05 -20.21
C PRO A 101 17.39 16.62 -21.56
N THR A 102 16.98 15.45 -22.05
CA THR A 102 17.18 15.04 -23.44
C THR A 102 16.26 15.87 -24.32
N PHE A 103 16.83 16.84 -25.04
CA PHE A 103 16.25 17.42 -26.25
C PHE A 103 16.57 16.53 -27.45
#